data_AF-A0A3D8VHN9-F1
#
_entry.id   AF-A0A3D8VHN9-F1
#
_cell.length_a   1.000
_cell.length_b   1.000
_cell.length_c   1.000
_cell.angle_alpha   90.00
_cell.angle_beta   90.00
_cell.angle_gamma   90.00
#
_symmetry.space_group_name_H-M   'P 1'
#
loop_
_entity.id
_entity.type
_entity.pdbx_description
1 polymer ?
#
loop_
_entity_poly.entity_id
_entity_poly.type
_entity_poly.pdbx_seq_one_letter_code
_entity_poly.pdbx_strand_id
1 'polypeptide(L)'
;MKRLLASVGVVALLSAPSVKAVSFGIDAHPIVYEERGRVCFRVERYVYSHSIISFLDWYRDIEARDVRLVDLLVGNDEDGWGVYKDESTPGLRLRRSTGVCYGLAPAGFVTRDEAEPLRPGRYTVLMDAREGENHLRFTDDFCLSDDRRLVKCDDGEEAPKSFIEQLLRWVFGD
;
A
#
# COMPACT_ATOMS: atom_id res chain seq x y z
N MET A 1 23.85 49.63 -26.47
CA MET A 1 24.08 48.80 -27.67
C MET A 1 23.91 47.33 -27.29
N LYS A 2 23.15 46.61 -28.14
CA LYS A 2 22.99 45.15 -28.28
C LYS A 2 22.31 44.33 -27.16
N ARG A 3 21.11 43.88 -27.53
CA ARG A 3 20.28 42.82 -26.94
C ARG A 3 20.96 41.45 -27.07
N LEU A 4 20.71 40.57 -26.10
CA LEU A 4 20.66 39.11 -26.32
C LEU A 4 19.50 38.55 -25.49
N LEU A 5 18.44 38.17 -26.21
CA LEU A 5 17.37 37.30 -25.75
C LEU A 5 17.89 35.87 -25.82
N ALA A 6 17.70 35.08 -24.78
CA ALA A 6 17.67 33.63 -24.88
C ALA A 6 16.70 33.07 -23.84
N SER A 7 15.56 32.65 -24.35
CA SER A 7 14.48 31.91 -23.71
C SER A 7 15.01 30.64 -23.04
N VAL A 8 14.63 30.36 -21.80
CA VAL A 8 14.73 29.00 -21.23
C VAL A 8 13.44 28.67 -20.49
N GLY A 9 12.70 27.74 -21.11
CA GLY A 9 11.88 26.69 -20.51
C GLY A 9 11.11 26.99 -19.24
N VAL A 10 9.80 27.13 -19.39
CA VAL A 10 8.84 26.80 -18.34
C VAL A 10 8.98 25.31 -18.02
N VAL A 11 9.72 24.96 -16.98
CA VAL A 11 9.57 23.66 -16.32
C VAL A 11 8.37 23.80 -15.41
N ALA A 12 7.20 23.44 -15.93
CA ALA A 12 6.07 23.12 -15.08
C ALA A 12 6.48 21.90 -14.24
N LEU A 13 6.93 22.15 -13.00
CA LEU A 13 6.87 21.14 -11.96
C LEU A 13 5.39 20.80 -11.77
N LEU A 14 4.94 19.77 -12.46
CA LEU A 14 3.78 18.99 -12.03
C LEU A 14 4.18 18.40 -10.69
N SER A 15 3.90 19.14 -9.62
CA SER A 15 3.87 18.61 -8.26
C SER A 15 2.94 17.40 -8.30
N ALA A 16 3.53 16.21 -8.23
CA ALA A 16 2.81 14.96 -8.14
C ALA A 16 1.76 15.09 -7.02
N PRO A 17 0.51 14.63 -7.24
CA PRO A 17 -0.47 14.61 -6.18
C PRO A 17 0.11 13.84 -4.99
N SER A 18 0.04 14.46 -3.82
CA SER A 18 0.54 13.95 -2.57
C SER A 18 -0.04 12.57 -2.31
N VAL A 19 0.80 11.55 -2.45
CA VAL A 19 0.48 10.17 -2.11
C VAL A 19 0.19 10.13 -0.61
N LYS A 20 -1.09 10.04 -0.24
CA LYS A 20 -1.50 9.83 1.16
C LYS A 20 -1.29 8.37 1.49
N ALA A 21 -0.15 8.06 2.09
CA ALA A 21 0.12 6.77 2.70
C ALA A 21 -0.63 6.69 4.03
N VAL A 22 -1.46 5.67 4.19
CA VAL A 22 -2.10 5.32 5.47
C VAL A 22 -1.40 4.05 5.95
N SER A 23 -0.90 4.04 7.19
CA SER A 23 -0.33 2.85 7.84
C SER A 23 -0.50 3.00 9.35
N PHE A 24 -1.13 2.02 10.00
CA PHE A 24 -1.34 1.99 11.45
C PHE A 24 -1.15 0.58 12.02
N GLY A 25 -0.09 0.37 12.80
CA GLY A 25 0.08 -0.82 13.62
C GLY A 25 1.55 -1.20 13.84
N ILE A 26 1.83 -2.02 14.84
CA ILE A 26 3.17 -2.23 15.41
C ILE A 26 3.86 -3.50 14.85
N ASP A 27 3.26 -4.21 13.90
CA ASP A 27 3.78 -5.45 13.29
C ASP A 27 3.81 -5.35 11.76
N ALA A 28 4.99 -5.13 11.15
CA ALA A 28 5.26 -5.17 9.70
C ALA A 28 4.02 -5.06 8.76
N HIS A 29 3.59 -3.84 8.45
CA HIS A 29 2.37 -3.59 7.65
C HIS A 29 2.70 -3.15 6.21
N PRO A 30 1.90 -3.57 5.20
CA PRO A 30 1.91 -2.91 3.91
C PRO A 30 1.47 -1.45 4.04
N ILE A 31 2.14 -0.58 3.30
CA ILE A 31 1.70 0.79 3.08
C ILE A 31 0.72 0.77 1.92
N VAL A 32 -0.50 1.23 2.17
CA VAL A 32 -1.53 1.41 1.16
C VAL A 32 -1.54 2.86 0.70
N TYR A 33 -1.57 3.07 -0.61
CA TYR A 33 -1.48 4.40 -1.19
C TYR A 33 -2.13 4.49 -2.57
N GLU A 34 -2.42 5.71 -3.02
CA GLU A 34 -2.96 5.95 -4.36
C GLU A 34 -1.86 6.40 -5.31
N GLU A 35 -1.76 5.79 -6.49
CA GLU A 35 -0.91 6.23 -7.59
C GLU A 35 -1.67 6.18 -8.91
N ARG A 36 -1.73 7.32 -9.61
CA ARG A 36 -2.38 7.45 -10.93
C ARG A 36 -3.82 6.88 -10.94
N GLY A 37 -4.58 7.12 -9.87
CA GLY A 37 -5.97 6.67 -9.72
C GLY A 37 -6.13 5.17 -9.39
N ARG A 38 -5.06 4.50 -8.95
CA ARG A 38 -5.08 3.09 -8.53
C ARG A 38 -4.64 2.97 -7.08
N VAL A 39 -5.22 1.99 -6.37
CA VAL A 39 -4.77 1.59 -5.03
C VAL A 39 -3.55 0.70 -5.19
N CYS A 40 -2.48 1.02 -4.48
CA CYS A 40 -1.20 0.33 -4.56
C CYS A 40 -0.65 0.03 -3.16
N PHE A 41 0.21 -0.97 -3.10
CA PHE A 41 0.71 -1.59 -1.88
C PHE A 41 2.23 -1.71 -1.98
N ARG A 42 2.93 -1.31 -0.93
CA ARG A 42 4.39 -1.48 -0.81
C ARG A 42 4.78 -1.76 0.62
N VAL A 43 6.02 -2.19 0.84
CA VAL A 43 6.54 -2.41 2.19
C VAL A 43 7.93 -1.76 2.30
N GLU A 44 8.20 -1.09 3.43
CA GLU A 44 9.48 -0.44 3.68
C GLU A 44 10.30 -1.11 4.79
N ARG A 45 9.66 -1.62 5.85
CA ARG A 45 10.33 -2.16 7.04
C ARG A 45 9.53 -3.29 7.67
N TYR A 46 10.21 -4.15 8.43
CA TYR A 46 9.58 -5.21 9.21
C TYR A 46 10.25 -5.42 10.57
N VAL A 47 9.51 -6.02 11.51
CA VAL A 47 10.04 -6.48 12.80
C VAL A 47 10.31 -7.97 12.68
N TYR A 48 11.50 -8.40 13.12
CA TYR A 48 11.90 -9.80 13.10
C TYR A 48 12.10 -10.27 14.53
N SER A 49 11.06 -10.78 15.17
CA SER A 49 11.19 -11.37 16.51
C SER A 49 11.56 -12.85 16.36
N HIS A 50 12.74 -13.24 16.84
CA HIS A 50 13.17 -14.64 16.90
C HIS A 50 13.15 -15.22 18.32
N SER A 51 12.60 -14.50 19.30
CA SER A 51 12.32 -15.06 20.63
C SER A 51 11.39 -14.14 21.43
N ILE A 52 10.64 -14.75 22.36
CA ILE A 52 9.70 -14.10 23.32
C ILE A 52 10.42 -13.12 24.27
N ILE A 53 11.76 -13.07 24.26
CA ILE A 53 12.56 -12.22 25.15
C ILE A 53 13.51 -11.38 24.29
N SER A 54 12.98 -10.47 23.47
CA SER A 54 13.79 -9.50 22.73
C SER A 54 12.97 -8.26 22.37
N PHE A 55 12.61 -7.44 23.35
CA PHE A 55 12.11 -6.07 23.13
C PHE A 55 13.16 -5.13 22.48
N LEU A 56 14.26 -5.68 21.94
CA LEU A 56 15.45 -4.96 21.49
C LEU A 56 15.95 -5.36 20.09
N ASP A 57 15.23 -6.19 19.32
CA ASP A 57 15.54 -6.39 17.90
C ASP A 57 14.73 -5.44 17.00
N TRP A 58 15.27 -4.21 16.97
CA TRP A 58 15.12 -3.11 16.01
C TRP A 58 14.56 -3.48 14.62
N TYR A 59 13.63 -2.64 14.13
CA TYR A 59 13.10 -2.67 12.77
C TYR A 59 14.19 -2.86 11.71
N ARG A 60 13.97 -3.79 10.77
CA ARG A 60 14.86 -4.07 9.65
C ARG A 60 14.32 -3.45 8.37
N ASP A 61 15.23 -2.87 7.60
CA ASP A 61 14.93 -2.33 6.27
C ASP A 61 14.86 -3.46 5.24
N ILE A 62 13.79 -3.47 4.45
CA ILE A 62 13.60 -4.44 3.37
C ILE A 62 14.63 -4.27 2.26
N GLU A 63 15.07 -3.05 1.99
CA GLU A 63 16.04 -2.77 0.92
C GLU A 63 17.41 -3.41 1.20
N ALA A 64 17.79 -3.49 2.48
CA ALA A 64 19.02 -4.11 2.92
C ALA A 64 19.00 -5.66 2.83
N ARG A 65 17.84 -6.26 2.58
CA ARG A 65 17.62 -7.71 2.50
C ARG A 65 17.18 -8.14 1.11
N ASP A 66 17.22 -9.44 0.85
CA ASP A 66 16.58 -10.01 -0.34
C ASP A 66 15.21 -10.58 0.04
N VAL A 67 14.29 -9.68 0.37
CA VAL A 67 12.88 -10.03 0.62
C VAL A 67 12.13 -10.01 -0.71
N ARG A 68 11.42 -11.09 -1.03
CA ARG A 68 10.69 -11.25 -2.28
C ARG A 68 9.24 -11.54 -2.01
N LEU A 69 8.35 -10.72 -2.54
CA LEU A 69 6.92 -11.00 -2.60
C LEU A 69 6.72 -12.28 -3.41
N VAL A 70 5.91 -13.17 -2.87
CA VAL A 70 5.51 -14.42 -3.52
C VAL A 70 4.01 -14.51 -3.72
N ASP A 71 3.22 -13.79 -2.93
CA ASP A 71 1.77 -13.72 -3.04
C ASP A 71 1.24 -12.40 -2.50
N LEU A 72 0.17 -11.91 -3.09
CA LEU A 72 -0.59 -10.73 -2.68
C LEU A 72 -2.07 -11.03 -2.82
N LEU A 73 -2.85 -10.77 -1.77
CA LEU A 73 -4.30 -10.84 -1.77
C LEU A 73 -4.86 -9.50 -1.28
N VAL A 74 -5.91 -9.02 -1.94
CA VAL A 74 -6.66 -7.83 -1.57
C VAL A 74 -8.15 -8.14 -1.68
N GLY A 75 -8.84 -8.12 -0.55
CA GLY A 75 -10.22 -8.58 -0.48
C GLY A 75 -10.99 -8.02 0.70
N ASN A 76 -12.28 -8.32 0.71
CA ASN A 76 -13.10 -8.22 1.92
C ASN A 76 -13.19 -9.64 2.45
N ASP A 77 -12.61 -9.89 3.64
CA ASP A 77 -12.48 -11.24 4.20
C ASP A 77 -11.62 -12.18 3.31
N GLU A 78 -12.10 -13.39 3.02
CA GLU A 78 -11.37 -14.41 2.24
C GLU A 78 -11.54 -14.26 0.72
N ASP A 79 -12.47 -13.41 0.27
CA ASP A 79 -12.77 -13.19 -1.14
C ASP A 79 -12.11 -11.91 -1.67
N GLY A 80 -11.35 -12.01 -2.77
CA GLY A 80 -10.69 -10.84 -3.32
C GLY A 80 -9.83 -11.10 -4.54
N TRP A 81 -9.28 -10.00 -5.06
CA TRP A 81 -8.29 -10.07 -6.12
C TRP A 81 -6.95 -10.49 -5.53
N GLY A 82 -6.30 -11.46 -6.14
CA GLY A 82 -4.98 -11.93 -5.72
C GLY A 82 -4.04 -12.20 -6.88
N VAL A 83 -2.75 -12.08 -6.61
CA VAL A 83 -1.68 -12.42 -7.53
C VAL A 83 -0.62 -13.23 -6.80
N TYR A 84 -0.27 -14.37 -7.34
CA TYR A 84 0.80 -15.22 -6.81
C TYR A 84 1.91 -15.37 -7.85
N LYS A 85 3.12 -15.59 -7.38
CA LYS A 85 4.26 -15.79 -8.25
C LYS A 85 4.07 -17.10 -9.03
N ASP A 86 4.39 -17.08 -10.32
CA ASP A 86 4.56 -18.32 -11.08
C ASP A 86 5.70 -19.18 -10.50
N GLU A 87 5.69 -20.49 -10.75
CA GLU A 87 6.72 -21.40 -10.25
C GLU A 87 8.11 -21.05 -10.82
N SER A 88 8.15 -20.52 -12.05
CA SER A 88 9.38 -20.15 -12.73
C SER A 88 10.02 -18.86 -12.24
N THR A 89 9.30 -18.04 -11.46
CA THR A 89 9.83 -16.76 -10.96
C THR A 89 10.35 -16.88 -9.53
N PRO A 90 11.47 -16.21 -9.20
CA PRO A 90 11.94 -16.09 -7.83
C PRO A 90 11.03 -15.19 -6.95
N GLY A 91 10.04 -14.53 -7.53
CA GLY A 91 9.21 -13.53 -6.85
C GLY A 91 9.74 -12.10 -7.02
N LEU A 92 8.90 -11.13 -6.67
CA LEU A 92 9.18 -9.71 -6.86
C LEU A 92 9.98 -9.17 -5.68
N ARG A 93 11.21 -8.70 -5.92
CA ARG A 93 12.02 -8.11 -4.85
C ARG A 93 11.36 -6.86 -4.30
N LEU A 94 11.04 -6.88 -3.02
CA LEU A 94 10.50 -5.74 -2.30
C LEU A 94 11.62 -4.74 -2.03
N ARG A 95 11.32 -3.46 -2.28
CA ARG A 95 12.15 -2.28 -2.03
C ARG A 95 11.20 -1.12 -1.73
N ARG A 96 11.71 -0.01 -1.23
CA ARG A 96 10.90 1.20 -1.00
C ARG A 96 10.18 1.70 -2.26
N SER A 97 10.79 1.48 -3.44
CA SER A 97 10.23 1.83 -4.75
C SER A 97 9.35 0.73 -5.37
N THR A 98 9.28 -0.46 -4.77
CA THR A 98 8.50 -1.58 -5.31
C THR A 98 7.07 -1.46 -4.81
N GLY A 99 6.18 -1.03 -5.70
CA GLY A 99 4.74 -1.05 -5.47
C GLY A 99 4.04 -2.09 -6.36
N VAL A 100 2.99 -2.70 -5.83
CA VAL A 100 2.06 -3.52 -6.61
C VAL A 100 0.70 -2.84 -6.54
N CYS A 101 0.02 -2.69 -7.67
CA CYS A 101 -1.27 -2.00 -7.72
C CYS A 101 -2.41 -2.99 -7.95
N TYR A 102 -3.55 -2.71 -7.32
CA TYR A 102 -4.76 -3.50 -7.45
C TYR A 102 -5.14 -3.71 -8.91
N GLY A 103 -5.41 -4.97 -9.26
CA GLY A 103 -5.75 -5.40 -10.61
C GLY A 103 -4.60 -5.41 -11.62
N LEU A 104 -3.35 -5.27 -11.17
CA LEU A 104 -2.17 -5.40 -12.01
C LEU A 104 -1.24 -6.48 -11.47
N ALA A 105 -1.17 -7.61 -12.18
CA ALA A 105 -0.18 -8.64 -11.91
C ALA A 105 1.24 -8.14 -12.28
N PRO A 106 2.21 -8.20 -11.35
CA PRO A 106 3.61 -7.99 -11.69
C PRO A 106 4.10 -9.02 -12.72
N ALA A 107 5.21 -8.72 -13.40
CA ALA A 107 5.83 -9.67 -14.30
C ALA A 107 6.20 -10.97 -13.58
N GLY A 108 5.82 -12.11 -14.17
CA GLY A 108 6.03 -13.43 -13.58
C GLY A 108 5.01 -13.80 -12.48
N PHE A 109 3.96 -13.01 -12.27
CA PHE A 109 2.84 -13.38 -11.40
C PHE A 109 1.64 -13.81 -12.22
N VAL A 110 0.86 -14.72 -11.64
CA VAL A 110 -0.42 -15.19 -12.15
C VAL A 110 -1.52 -14.62 -11.27
N THR A 111 -2.57 -14.11 -11.91
CA THR A 111 -3.77 -13.63 -11.22
C THR A 111 -4.61 -14.83 -10.76
N ARG A 112 -5.07 -14.83 -9.50
CA ARG A 112 -6.02 -15.82 -8.97
C ARG A 112 -7.41 -15.59 -9.54
N ASP A 113 -7.92 -14.40 -9.27
CA ASP A 113 -9.27 -13.95 -9.60
C ASP A 113 -9.17 -12.60 -10.30
N GLU A 114 -10.05 -12.32 -11.25
CA GLU A 114 -10.06 -11.03 -11.93
C GLU A 114 -10.40 -9.90 -10.94
N ALA A 115 -9.79 -8.74 -11.16
CA ALA A 115 -10.00 -7.59 -10.30
C ALA A 115 -11.36 -6.94 -10.57
N GLU A 116 -12.26 -7.00 -9.61
CA GLU A 116 -13.50 -6.24 -9.66
C GLU A 116 -13.29 -4.77 -9.25
N PRO A 117 -14.12 -3.84 -9.72
CA PRO A 117 -14.07 -2.47 -9.22
C PRO A 117 -14.27 -2.42 -7.70
N LEU A 118 -13.26 -1.92 -6.98
CA LEU A 118 -13.37 -1.67 -5.54
C LEU A 118 -14.54 -0.71 -5.27
N ARG A 119 -15.42 -1.14 -4.36
CA ARG A 119 -16.55 -0.37 -3.84
C ARG A 119 -16.16 0.27 -2.51
N PRO A 120 -16.88 1.28 -2.03
CA PRO A 120 -16.66 1.79 -0.67
C PRO A 120 -16.78 0.66 0.35
N GLY A 121 -15.86 0.61 1.31
CA GLY A 121 -15.77 -0.49 2.28
C GLY A 121 -14.38 -0.67 2.89
N ARG A 122 -14.27 -1.60 3.84
CA ARG A 122 -13.02 -2.02 4.49
C ARG A 122 -12.48 -3.24 3.78
N TYR A 123 -11.23 -3.15 3.32
CA TYR A 123 -10.50 -4.21 2.64
C TYR A 123 -9.28 -4.62 3.47
N THR A 124 -8.94 -5.89 3.41
CA THR A 124 -7.68 -6.42 3.93
C THR A 124 -6.70 -6.62 2.78
N VAL A 125 -5.46 -6.19 2.99
CA VAL A 125 -4.32 -6.54 2.14
C VAL A 125 -3.43 -7.54 2.87
N LEU A 126 -3.05 -8.60 2.18
CA LEU A 126 -2.11 -9.61 2.65
C LEU A 126 -1.00 -9.75 1.62
N MET A 127 0.23 -9.46 2.03
CA MET A 127 1.44 -9.71 1.24
C MET A 127 2.25 -10.82 1.90
N ASP A 128 2.45 -11.90 1.18
CA ASP A 128 3.34 -13.00 1.55
C ASP A 128 4.69 -12.80 0.87
N ALA A 129 5.76 -12.83 1.66
CA ALA A 129 7.12 -12.71 1.15
C ALA A 129 8.08 -13.72 1.77
N ARG A 130 9.22 -13.90 1.12
CA ARG A 130 10.32 -14.79 1.54
C ARG A 130 11.63 -14.05 1.68
N GLU A 131 12.41 -14.39 2.69
CA GLU A 131 13.83 -14.04 2.84
C GLU A 131 14.63 -15.34 3.04
N GLY A 132 15.13 -15.92 1.93
CA GLY A 132 15.63 -17.29 1.94
C GLY A 132 14.50 -18.27 2.31
N GLU A 133 14.73 -19.12 3.31
CA GLU A 133 13.71 -20.06 3.82
C GLU A 133 12.67 -19.39 4.72
N ASN A 134 12.95 -18.17 5.21
CA ASN A 134 12.06 -17.48 6.14
C ASN A 134 10.79 -17.00 5.45
N HIS A 135 9.66 -17.21 6.11
CA HIS A 135 8.36 -16.70 5.71
C HIS A 135 8.06 -15.39 6.42
N LEU A 136 7.61 -14.40 5.66
CA LEU A 136 7.24 -13.07 6.15
C LEU A 136 5.84 -12.75 5.65
N ARG A 137 4.94 -12.40 6.57
CA ARG A 137 3.57 -12.00 6.26
C ARG A 137 3.36 -10.56 6.67
N PHE A 138 2.86 -9.75 5.73
CA PHE A 138 2.46 -8.37 5.97
C PHE A 138 0.96 -8.27 5.77
N THR A 139 0.24 -7.79 6.77
CA THR A 139 -1.20 -7.61 6.70
C THR A 139 -1.57 -6.24 7.24
N ASP A 140 -2.45 -5.54 6.55
CA ASP A 140 -3.09 -4.33 7.05
C ASP A 140 -4.49 -4.23 6.45
N ASP A 141 -5.32 -3.41 7.08
CA ASP A 141 -6.64 -3.07 6.59
C ASP A 141 -6.66 -1.62 6.09
N PHE A 142 -7.38 -1.39 4.99
CA PHE A 142 -7.61 -0.05 4.47
C PHE A 142 -9.07 0.16 4.13
N CYS A 143 -9.53 1.39 4.25
CA CYS A 143 -10.91 1.75 3.98
C CYS A 143 -10.97 2.64 2.75
N LEU A 144 -11.87 2.30 1.84
CA LEU A 144 -12.20 3.09 0.66
C LEU A 144 -13.51 3.83 0.93
N SER A 145 -13.50 5.16 0.82
CA SER A 145 -14.69 6.00 0.98
C SER A 145 -15.55 6.05 -0.29
N ASP A 146 -16.76 6.61 -0.18
CA ASP A 146 -17.70 6.81 -1.29
C ASP A 146 -17.12 7.62 -2.46
N ASP A 147 -16.23 8.58 -2.16
CA ASP A 147 -15.50 9.37 -3.16
C ASP A 147 -14.22 8.69 -3.65
N ARG A 148 -14.08 7.37 -3.42
CA ARG A 148 -12.95 6.52 -3.82
C ARG A 148 -11.61 6.93 -3.23
N ARG A 149 -11.60 7.58 -2.07
CA ARG A 149 -10.37 7.96 -1.38
C ARG A 149 -9.99 6.92 -0.35
N LEU A 150 -8.68 6.71 -0.21
CA LEU A 150 -8.13 5.93 0.89
C LEU A 150 -8.24 6.73 2.20
N VAL A 151 -8.92 6.16 3.18
CA VAL A 151 -9.08 6.71 4.53
C VAL A 151 -8.63 5.69 5.56
N LYS A 152 -8.30 6.17 6.76
CA LYS A 152 -8.05 5.29 7.90
C LYS A 152 -9.33 4.52 8.21
N CYS A 153 -9.23 3.22 8.49
CA CYS A 153 -10.32 2.48 9.09
C CYS A 153 -10.45 2.89 10.55
N ASP A 154 -11.60 3.43 10.93
CA ASP A 154 -11.90 3.66 12.34
C ASP A 154 -12.33 2.34 12.99
N ASP A 155 -11.79 2.05 14.16
CA ASP A 155 -12.10 0.82 14.91
C ASP A 155 -13.57 0.88 15.40
N GLY A 156 -14.50 0.41 14.57
CA GLY A 156 -15.91 0.20 14.93
C GLY A 156 -16.94 1.15 14.30
N GLU A 157 -16.57 2.01 13.36
CA GLU A 157 -17.54 2.79 12.58
C GLU A 157 -17.41 2.46 11.09
N GLU A 158 -18.57 2.22 10.44
CA GLU A 158 -18.67 2.15 8.98
C GLU A 158 -17.95 3.35 8.35
N ALA A 159 -17.35 3.14 7.16
CA ALA A 159 -16.59 4.15 6.43
C ALA A 159 -17.24 5.55 6.55
N PRO A 160 -16.47 6.58 6.89
CA PRO A 160 -17.04 7.85 7.30
C PRO A 160 -17.95 8.43 6.21
N LYS A 161 -19.23 8.57 6.55
CA LYS A 161 -20.19 9.33 5.76
C LYS A 161 -19.62 10.73 5.58
N SER A 162 -19.36 11.09 4.32
CA SER A 162 -18.88 12.36 3.77
C SER A 162 -18.00 13.30 4.64
N PHE A 163 -16.98 13.90 4.00
CA PHE A 163 -16.18 14.99 4.59
C PHE A 163 -17.03 16.14 5.19
N ILE A 164 -18.23 16.36 4.64
CA ILE A 164 -19.17 17.38 5.13
C ILE A 164 -19.73 17.00 6.50
N GLU A 165 -20.09 15.74 6.75
CA GLU A 165 -20.62 15.33 8.06
C GLU A 165 -19.55 15.38 9.16
N GLN A 166 -18.30 15.02 8.82
CA GLN A 166 -17.16 15.20 9.74
C GLN A 166 -16.90 16.69 10.06
N LEU A 167 -16.95 17.56 9.04
CA LEU A 167 -16.75 19.00 9.23
C LEU A 167 -17.88 19.61 10.07
N LEU A 168 -19.13 19.19 9.85
CA LEU A 168 -20.28 19.68 10.60
C LEU A 168 -20.23 19.22 12.07
N ARG A 169 -19.83 17.98 12.37
CA ARG A 169 -19.60 17.54 13.75
C ARG A 169 -18.49 18.33 14.45
N TRP A 170 -17.43 18.69 13.73
CA TRP A 170 -16.31 19.45 14.29
C TRP A 170 -16.67 20.92 14.54
N VAL A 171 -17.48 21.52 13.66
CA VAL A 171 -17.90 22.92 13.77
C VAL A 171 -19.08 23.11 14.73
N PHE A 172 -19.97 22.11 14.83
CA PHE A 172 -21.25 22.24 15.54
C PHE A 172 -21.50 21.13 16.56
N GLY A 173 -20.45 20.52 17.12
CA GLY A 173 -20.55 19.36 18.03
C GLY A 173 -21.75 19.40 18.99
N ASP A 174 -22.45 18.26 19.06
CA ASP A 174 -23.74 17.95 19.75
C ASP A 174 -24.50 19.11 20.43
#